data_AF-A0A347AHI9-F1
#
_entry.id   AF-A0A347AHI9-F1
#
_cell.length_a   1.000
_cell.length_b   1.000
_cell.length_c   1.000
_cell.angle_alpha   90.00
_cell.angle_beta   90.00
_cell.angle_gamma   90.00
#
_symmetry.space_group_name_H-M   'P 1'
#
loop_
_entity.id
_entity.type
_entity.pdbx_description
1 polymer ?
#
loop_
_entity_poly.entity_id
_entity_poly.type
_entity_poly.pdbx_seq_one_letter_code
_entity_poly.pdbx_strand_id
1 'polypeptide(L)' 'MYLFIAGLLIIIIGWLIQFYKTVIKKDKNINSLFLFLYLIGVILLIIGNYLIKDVINCFLNLISAILPLLILINVIKK' A
#
# COMPACT_ATOMS: atom_id res chain seq x y z
N MET A 1 6.40 -4.49 -18.81
CA MET A 1 5.12 -3.82 -18.52
C MET A 1 4.14 -4.74 -17.80
N TYR A 2 3.72 -5.88 -18.38
CA TYR A 2 2.74 -6.80 -17.75
C TYR A 2 3.16 -7.37 -16.39
N LEU A 3 4.45 -7.69 -16.22
CA LEU A 3 4.96 -8.21 -14.95
C LEU A 3 4.84 -7.21 -13.79
N PHE A 4 5.07 -5.91 -14.05
CA PHE A 4 4.93 -4.86 -13.05
C PHE A 4 3.48 -4.70 -12.60
N ILE A 5 2.55 -4.69 -13.56
CA ILE A 5 1.12 -4.63 -13.30
C ILE A 5 0.67 -5.85 -12.48
N ALA A 6 1.07 -7.06 -12.88
CA ALA A 6 0.75 -8.28 -12.15
C ALA A 6 1.30 -8.26 -10.71
N GLY A 7 2.54 -7.79 -10.54
CA GLY A 7 3.16 -7.62 -9.22
C GLY A 7 2.39 -6.65 -8.33
N LEU A 8 2.00 -5.48 -8.85
CA LEU A 8 1.22 -4.50 -8.10
C LEU A 8 -0.18 -5.01 -7.77
N LEU A 9 -0.83 -5.75 -8.66
CA LEU A 9 -2.12 -6.40 -8.36
C LEU A 9 -2.00 -7.40 -7.21
N ILE A 10 -0.94 -8.21 -7.18
CA ILE A 10 -0.68 -9.14 -6.07
C ILE A 10 -0.43 -8.37 -4.76
N ILE A 11 0.33 -7.27 -4.81
CA ILE A 11 0.56 -6.41 -3.64
C ILE A 11 -0.76 -5.84 -3.11
N ILE A 12 -1.63 -5.34 -3.99
CA ILE A 12 -2.95 -4.81 -3.62
C ILE A 12 -3.80 -5.90 -2.95
N ILE A 13 -3.82 -7.12 -3.49
CA ILE A 13 -4.53 -8.25 -2.87
C ILE A 13 -3.98 -8.55 -1.47
N GLY A 14 -2.65 -8.54 -1.31
CA GLY A 14 -2.00 -8.69 -0.01
C GLY A 14 -2.48 -7.65 1.00
N TRP A 15 -2.59 -6.39 0.57
CA TRP A 15 -3.10 -5.31 1.42
C TRP A 15 -4.59 -5.42 1.73
N LEU A 16 -5.41 -5.92 0.82
CA LEU A 16 -6.82 -6.21 1.10
C LEU A 16 -6.97 -7.26 2.20
N ILE A 17 -6.16 -8.33 2.16
CA ILE A 17 -6.14 -9.37 3.19
C ILE A 17 -5.69 -8.78 4.53
N GLN A 18 -4.61 -7.98 4.53
CA GLN A 18 -4.10 -7.37 5.76
C GLN A 18 -5.08 -6.34 6.35
N PHE A 19 -5.76 -5.58 5.49
CA PHE A 19 -6.81 -4.65 5.88
C PHE A 19 -7.96 -5.39 6.58
N TYR A 20 -8.44 -6.48 5.98
CA TYR A 20 -9.50 -7.30 6.57
C TYR A 20 -9.08 -7.85 7.95
N LYS A 21 -7.85 -8.37 8.09
CA LYS A 21 -7.35 -8.84 9.40
C LYS A 21 -7.25 -7.70 10.43
N THR A 22 -6.66 -6.58 10.04
CA THR A 22 -6.34 -5.51 11.00
C THR A 22 -7.56 -4.69 11.40
N VAL A 23 -8.37 -4.28 10.41
CA VAL A 23 -9.48 -3.33 10.62
C VAL A 23 -10.77 -4.07 10.95
N ILE A 24 -11.10 -5.14 10.21
CA ILE A 24 -12.37 -5.85 10.37
C ILE A 24 -12.29 -6.88 11.50
N LYS A 25 -11.26 -7.73 11.51
CA LYS A 25 -11.03 -8.69 12.60
C LYS A 25 -10.39 -8.09 13.86
N LYS A 26 -10.01 -6.82 13.82
CA LYS A 26 -9.35 -6.09 14.92
C LYS A 26 -8.03 -6.73 15.39
N ASP A 27 -7.40 -7.54 14.55
CA ASP A 27 -6.10 -8.14 14.83
C ASP A 27 -4.99 -7.16 14.45
N LYS A 28 -4.60 -6.31 15.40
CA LYS A 28 -3.61 -5.24 15.21
C LYS A 28 -2.16 -5.73 15.26
N ASN A 29 -1.90 -7.00 14.94
CA ASN A 29 -0.55 -7.57 14.90
C ASN A 29 0.20 -7.18 13.62
N ILE A 30 0.54 -5.90 13.51
CA ILE A 30 1.39 -5.34 12.44
C ILE A 30 2.21 -4.19 12.99
N ASN A 31 3.47 -4.12 12.59
CA ASN A 31 4.39 -3.07 13.06
C ASN A 31 4.06 -1.72 12.36
N SER A 32 3.78 -0.69 13.15
CA SER A 32 3.46 0.66 12.65
C SER A 32 4.62 1.34 11.93
N LEU A 33 5.87 1.09 12.36
CA LEU A 33 7.07 1.60 11.69
C LEU A 33 7.24 0.95 10.30
N PHE A 34 6.94 -0.35 10.18
CA PHE A 34 6.93 -1.03 8.88
C PHE A 34 5.93 -0.38 7.92
N LEU A 35 4.70 -0.13 8.37
CA LEU A 35 3.68 0.55 7.57
C LEU A 35 4.10 1.97 7.17
N PHE A 36 4.72 2.71 8.08
CA PHE A 36 5.22 4.06 7.80
C PHE A 36 6.32 4.07 6.74
N LEU A 37 7.33 3.20 6.88
CA LEU A 37 8.42 3.07 5.90
C LEU A 37 7.89 2.58 4.55
N TYR A 38 6.93 1.65 4.56
CA TYR A 38 6.25 1.20 3.34
C TYR A 38 5.58 2.37 2.61
N LEU A 39 4.84 3.22 3.33
CA LEU A 39 4.18 4.40 2.74
C LEU A 39 5.18 5.37 2.12
N ILE A 40 6.31 5.64 2.79
CA ILE A 40 7.39 6.47 2.22
C ILE A 40 7.89 5.85 0.92
N GLY A 41 8.17 4.54 0.93
CA GLY A 41 8.62 3.82 -0.25
C GLY A 41 7.64 3.93 -1.42
N VAL A 42 6.35 3.72 -1.17
CA VAL A 42 5.31 3.81 -2.22
C VAL A 42 5.12 5.24 -2.72
N ILE A 43 5.24 6.26 -1.86
CA ILE A 43 5.22 7.66 -2.31
C ILE A 43 6.38 7.95 -3.26
N LEU A 44 7.59 7.46 -2.96
CA LEU A 44 8.73 7.58 -3.87
C LEU A 44 8.49 6.86 -5.21
N LEU A 45 7.84 5.68 -5.19
CA LEU A 45 7.44 4.98 -6.41
C LEU A 45 6.43 5.78 -7.23
N ILE A 46 5.41 6.36 -6.60
CA ILE A 46 4.42 7.22 -7.28
C ILE A 46 5.12 8.39 -7.99
N ILE A 47 6.02 9.08 -7.28
CA ILE A 47 6.81 10.20 -7.84
C ILE A 47 7.65 9.70 -9.02
N GLY A 48 8.37 8.58 -8.85
CA GLY A 48 9.18 7.98 -9.91
C GLY A 48 8.37 7.63 -11.15
N ASN A 49 7.22 6.96 -10.99
CA ASN A 49 6.33 6.60 -12.09
C ASN A 49 5.74 7.85 -12.79
N TYR A 50 5.39 8.89 -12.03
CA TYR A 50 4.92 10.15 -12.60
C TYR A 50 5.99 10.83 -13.47
N LEU A 51 7.24 10.89 -13.01
CA LEU A 51 8.35 11.52 -13.74
C LEU A 51 8.65 10.84 -15.08
N ILE A 52 8.45 9.52 -15.18
CA ILE A 52 8.62 8.75 -16.43
C ILE A 52 7.32 8.63 -17.24
N LYS A 53 6.26 9.35 -16.86
CA LYS A 53 4.92 9.33 -17.51
C LYS A 53 4.24 7.96 -17.51
N ASP A 54 4.55 7.09 -16.56
CA ASP A 54 3.90 5.79 -16.39
C ASP A 54 2.65 5.92 -15.51
N VAL A 55 1.57 6.36 -16.15
CA VAL A 55 0.29 6.65 -15.48
C VAL A 55 -0.33 5.40 -14.84
N ILE A 56 -0.19 4.24 -15.48
CA ILE A 56 -0.79 2.99 -14.99
C ILE A 56 -0.14 2.57 -13.67
N ASN A 57 1.19 2.48 -13.62
CA ASN A 57 1.87 2.09 -12.39
C ASN A 57 1.78 3.18 -11.32
N CYS A 58 1.72 4.46 -11.69
CA CYS A 58 1.43 5.55 -10.75
C CYS A 58 0.07 5.34 -10.05
N PHE A 59 -0.98 5.04 -10.81
CA PHE A 59 -2.31 4.77 -10.28
C PHE A 59 -2.36 3.51 -9.40
N LEU A 60 -1.72 2.42 -9.82
CA LEU A 60 -1.65 1.18 -9.03
C LEU A 60 -0.88 1.36 -7.72
N ASN A 61 0.21 2.15 -7.73
CA ASN A 61 0.93 2.49 -6.51
C ASN A 61 0.10 3.39 -5.58
N LEU A 62 -0.69 4.32 -6.10
CA LEU A 62 -1.66 5.10 -5.31
C LEU A 62 -2.63 4.20 -4.55
N ILE A 63 -3.25 3.22 -5.23
CA ILE A 63 -4.13 2.23 -4.58
C ILE A 63 -3.36 1.45 -3.50
N SER A 64 -2.14 1.04 -3.82
CA SER A 64 -1.25 0.31 -2.92
C SER A 64 -0.78 1.14 -1.70
N ALA A 65 -0.93 2.47 -1.72
CA ALA A 65 -0.66 3.34 -0.58
C ALA A 65 -1.88 3.57 0.30
N ILE A 66 -3.09 3.64 -0.29
CA ILE A 66 -4.33 3.94 0.44
C ILE A 66 -4.63 2.88 1.51
N LEU A 67 -4.56 1.59 1.16
CA LEU A 67 -4.89 0.52 2.10
C LEU A 67 -3.94 0.50 3.33
N PRO A 68 -2.60 0.51 3.18
CA PRO A 68 -1.67 0.65 4.30
C PRO A 68 -1.88 1.92 5.12
N LEU A 69 -2.22 3.04 4.49
CA LEU A 69 -2.49 4.29 5.20
C LEU A 69 -3.69 4.13 6.14
N LEU A 70 -4.78 3.54 5.67
CA LEU A 70 -5.96 3.26 6.50
C LEU A 70 -5.63 2.29 7.64
N ILE A 71 -4.82 1.26 7.38
CA ILE A 71 -4.34 0.33 8.41
C ILE A 71 -3.50 1.08 9.45
N LEU A 72 -2.55 1.91 9.02
CA LEU A 72 -1.69 2.69 9.92
C LEU A 72 -2.51 3.62 10.82
N ILE A 73 -3.49 4.33 10.25
CA ILE A 73 -4.40 5.18 11.01
C ILE A 73 -5.15 4.36 12.07
N ASN A 74 -5.67 3.18 11.72
CA ASN A 74 -6.37 2.30 12.65
C ASN A 74 -5.47 1.75 13.77
N VAL A 75 -4.22 1.44 13.45
CA VAL A 75 -3.23 0.92 14.41
C VAL A 75 -2.78 2.02 15.38
N ILE A 76 -2.57 3.26 14.90
CA ILE A 76 -2.11 4.38 15.74
C ILE A 76 -3.25 4.97 16.58
N LYS A 77 -4.47 5.10 16.04
CA LYS A 77 -5.66 5.61 16.77
C LYS A 77 -6.18 4.59 17.77
N LYS A 78 -5.34 4.10 18.70
CA LYS A 78 -5.72 3.14 19.75
C LYS A 78 -7.10 3.42 20.32
#